data_AF-K1VNV7-F1
#
_entry.id   AF-K1VNV7-F1
#
_cell.length_a   1.000
_cell.length_b   1.000
_cell.length_c   1.000
_cell.angle_alpha   90.00
_cell.angle_beta   90.00
_cell.angle_gamma   90.00
#
_symmetry.space_group_name_H-M   'P 1'
#
loop_
_entity.id
_entity.type
_entity.pdbx_description
1 polymer ?
#
loop_
_entity_poly.entity_id
_entity_poly.type
_entity_poly.pdbx_seq_one_letter_code
_entity_poly.pdbx_strand_id
1 'polypeptide(L)'
;MSDSEAAFNWLQSNLPSVLSKFGTEVDLSCWVTGGDSAGAAIAAWGSLRLEPMPTAFVSVYGMSTCSDPYFLPPGRDPPLNKVVNSLQAIQAFCDERDPAKAEFCGVFKHELPPNLTLGQLQAYWGLPSDWEPPKTAQMRIDMMTYEYERRLMSVIGGRRETFNSDEEWMESLKPLDVVRQVHERKRFPPAFMVHGEKDWTVPTYHTRNLEAALRAEGLPCRAMYLPGELHNFDLKIAGPQDPEWDTVITPLLDFVDSYVYGDAAERSPKESRL
;
A
#
# COMPACT_ATOMS: atom_id res chain seq x y z
N MET A 1 -1.40 -10.55 -17.35
CA MET A 1 -0.95 -11.06 -16.04
C MET A 1 -0.47 -9.85 -15.27
N SER A 2 -1.08 -9.56 -14.12
CA SER A 2 -0.68 -8.39 -13.31
C SER A 2 0.67 -8.64 -12.62
N ASP A 3 1.39 -7.59 -12.24
CA ASP A 3 2.67 -7.74 -11.53
C ASP A 3 2.53 -8.51 -10.22
N SER A 4 1.40 -8.37 -9.52
CA SER A 4 1.09 -9.14 -8.31
C SER A 4 0.91 -10.64 -8.60
N GLU A 5 0.26 -11.00 -9.71
CA GLU A 5 0.15 -12.41 -10.15
C GLU A 5 1.53 -12.97 -10.54
N ALA A 6 2.37 -12.16 -11.20
CA ALA A 6 3.72 -12.57 -11.57
C ALA A 6 4.61 -12.77 -10.34
N ALA A 7 4.57 -11.85 -9.38
CA ALA A 7 5.29 -11.94 -8.12
C ALA A 7 4.85 -13.16 -7.31
N PHE A 8 3.54 -13.39 -7.18
CA PHE A 8 3.01 -14.57 -6.50
C PHE A 8 3.51 -15.88 -7.13
N ASN A 9 3.41 -16.01 -8.45
CA ASN A 9 3.87 -17.21 -9.14
C ASN A 9 5.38 -17.41 -9.03
N TRP A 10 6.15 -16.32 -9.03
CA TRP A 10 7.58 -16.38 -8.77
C TRP A 10 7.87 -16.89 -7.37
N LEU A 11 7.19 -16.38 -6.33
CA LEU A 11 7.36 -16.83 -4.95
C LEU A 11 7.05 -18.32 -4.82
N GLN A 12 5.92 -18.77 -5.37
CA GLN A 12 5.53 -20.18 -5.38
C GLN A 12 6.59 -21.08 -6.02
N SER A 13 7.26 -20.60 -7.08
CA SER A 13 8.24 -21.41 -7.82
C SER A 13 9.65 -21.37 -7.23
N ASN A 14 10.03 -20.29 -6.55
CA ASN A 14 11.43 -20.01 -6.21
C ASN A 14 11.71 -19.89 -4.71
N LEU A 15 10.73 -19.47 -3.90
CA LEU A 15 10.95 -19.17 -2.49
C LEU A 15 11.50 -20.37 -1.69
N PRO A 16 11.03 -21.63 -1.88
CA PRO A 16 11.61 -22.77 -1.16
C PRO A 16 13.10 -22.99 -1.46
N SER A 17 13.51 -22.83 -2.72
CA SER A 17 14.93 -22.97 -3.10
C SER A 17 15.79 -21.83 -2.55
N VAL A 18 15.23 -20.63 -2.43
CA VAL A 18 15.93 -19.49 -1.82
C VAL A 18 16.11 -19.72 -0.32
N LEU A 19 15.05 -20.06 0.41
CA LEU A 19 15.08 -20.17 1.87
C LEU A 19 15.80 -21.41 2.40
N SER A 20 15.75 -22.53 1.67
CA SER A 20 16.50 -23.74 2.03
C SER A 20 18.01 -23.53 2.10
N LYS A 21 18.57 -22.55 1.36
CA LYS A 21 19.99 -22.16 1.47
C LYS A 21 20.34 -21.57 2.84
N PHE A 22 19.34 -21.10 3.57
CA PHE A 22 19.46 -20.57 4.93
C PHE A 22 18.91 -21.55 5.98
N GLY A 23 18.66 -22.81 5.60
CA GLY A 23 18.10 -23.83 6.51
C GLY A 23 16.65 -23.55 6.93
N THR A 24 15.93 -22.72 6.18
CA THR A 24 14.53 -22.37 6.45
C THR A 24 13.61 -23.07 5.44
N GLU A 25 12.59 -23.76 5.94
CA GLU A 25 11.50 -24.31 5.14
C GLU A 25 10.34 -23.32 5.06
N VAL A 26 9.60 -23.34 3.95
CA VAL A 26 8.41 -22.50 3.75
C VAL A 26 7.24 -23.35 3.31
N ASP A 27 6.11 -23.18 3.97
CA ASP A 27 4.86 -23.79 3.59
C ASP A 27 4.14 -22.91 2.55
N LEU A 28 4.15 -23.34 1.29
CA LEU A 28 3.49 -22.61 0.21
C LEU A 28 1.96 -22.77 0.21
N SER A 29 1.43 -23.71 0.99
CA SER A 29 -0.02 -23.92 1.13
C SER A 29 -0.67 -22.92 2.09
N CYS A 30 0.14 -22.25 2.91
CA CYS A 30 -0.32 -21.28 3.89
C CYS A 30 0.35 -19.93 3.65
N TRP A 31 -0.42 -18.94 3.20
CA TRP A 31 0.13 -17.65 2.83
C TRP A 31 -0.84 -16.51 3.12
N VAL A 32 -0.28 -15.34 3.36
CA VAL A 32 -1.01 -14.14 3.76
C VAL A 32 -0.76 -13.06 2.71
N THR A 33 -1.79 -12.27 2.41
CA THR A 33 -1.58 -11.01 1.69
C THR A 33 -1.69 -9.87 2.67
N GLY A 34 -0.84 -8.87 2.49
CA GLY A 34 -0.84 -7.69 3.34
C GLY A 34 -0.33 -6.50 2.57
N GLY A 35 -0.77 -5.32 2.98
CA GLY A 35 -0.22 -4.08 2.49
C GLY A 35 -0.76 -2.89 3.26
N ASP A 36 -0.09 -1.77 3.06
CA ASP A 36 -0.47 -0.47 3.57
C ASP A 36 -1.00 0.42 2.43
N SER A 37 -1.88 1.37 2.74
CA SER A 37 -2.37 2.37 1.77
C SER A 37 -2.86 1.77 0.43
N ALA A 38 -2.26 2.15 -0.71
CA ALA A 38 -2.55 1.56 -2.02
C ALA A 38 -2.10 0.10 -2.13
N GLY A 39 -1.03 -0.31 -1.42
CA GLY A 39 -0.59 -1.69 -1.32
C GLY A 39 -1.65 -2.60 -0.69
N ALA A 40 -2.42 -2.09 0.27
CA ALA A 40 -3.56 -2.82 0.84
C ALA A 40 -4.67 -3.10 -0.19
N ALA A 41 -4.93 -2.15 -1.11
CA ALA A 41 -5.90 -2.35 -2.19
C ALA A 41 -5.40 -3.44 -3.17
N ILE A 42 -4.12 -3.40 -3.54
CA ILE A 42 -3.47 -4.42 -4.38
C ILE A 42 -3.53 -5.80 -3.70
N ALA A 43 -3.23 -5.87 -2.40
CA ALA A 43 -3.31 -7.11 -1.61
C ALA A 43 -4.75 -7.66 -1.55
N ALA A 44 -5.75 -6.79 -1.41
CA ALA A 44 -7.16 -7.19 -1.44
C ALA A 44 -7.58 -7.74 -2.82
N TRP A 45 -7.10 -7.14 -3.92
CA TRP A 45 -7.34 -7.68 -5.26
C TRP A 45 -6.63 -9.01 -5.48
N GLY A 46 -5.39 -9.14 -5.00
CA GLY A 46 -4.65 -10.40 -4.98
C GLY A 46 -5.45 -11.49 -4.26
N SER A 47 -6.00 -11.18 -3.08
CA SER A 47 -6.84 -12.10 -2.30
C SER A 47 -8.07 -12.63 -3.05
N LEU A 48 -8.62 -11.84 -3.97
CA LEU A 48 -9.83 -12.17 -4.73
C LEU A 48 -9.53 -12.89 -6.05
N ARG A 49 -8.28 -12.90 -6.51
CA ARG A 49 -7.88 -13.36 -7.84
C ARG A 49 -6.89 -14.52 -7.84
N LEU A 50 -6.04 -14.60 -6.82
CA LEU A 50 -5.04 -15.65 -6.70
C LEU A 50 -5.67 -16.91 -6.12
N GLU A 51 -5.22 -18.07 -6.61
CA GLU A 51 -5.64 -19.37 -6.11
C GLU A 51 -4.40 -20.22 -5.76
N PRO A 52 -4.42 -20.95 -4.63
CA PRO A 52 -5.51 -21.00 -3.64
C PRO A 52 -5.63 -19.67 -2.87
N MET A 53 -6.85 -19.24 -2.52
CA MET A 53 -7.09 -18.02 -1.72
C MET A 53 -6.17 -17.94 -0.48
N PRO A 54 -5.65 -16.75 -0.12
CA PRO A 54 -4.79 -16.60 1.05
C PRO A 54 -5.49 -17.03 2.34
N THR A 55 -4.70 -17.48 3.31
CA THR A 55 -5.15 -17.86 4.65
C THR A 55 -5.68 -16.67 5.45
N ALA A 56 -5.09 -15.50 5.25
CA ALA A 56 -5.54 -14.24 5.85
C ALA A 56 -5.19 -13.04 4.95
N PHE A 57 -5.86 -11.93 5.21
CA PHE A 57 -5.60 -10.63 4.61
C PHE A 57 -5.36 -9.57 5.69
N VAL A 58 -4.37 -8.72 5.47
CA VAL A 58 -4.01 -7.60 6.33
C VAL A 58 -4.09 -6.28 5.57
N SER A 59 -4.81 -5.31 6.11
CA SER A 59 -4.89 -3.95 5.59
C SER A 59 -4.44 -2.94 6.63
N VAL A 60 -3.45 -2.13 6.29
CA VAL A 60 -3.03 -0.97 7.08
C VAL A 60 -3.47 0.28 6.33
N TYR A 61 -4.45 1.02 6.87
CA TYR A 61 -5.07 2.22 6.27
C TYR A 61 -5.38 2.11 4.76
N GLY A 62 -5.90 0.96 4.33
CA GLY A 62 -6.11 0.64 2.92
C GLY A 62 -7.34 1.27 2.28
N MET A 63 -7.22 1.60 0.99
CA MET A 63 -8.36 1.99 0.14
C MET A 63 -9.19 0.76 -0.25
N SER A 64 -10.52 0.86 -0.13
CA SER A 64 -11.46 -0.23 -0.47
C SER A 64 -12.20 -0.03 -1.79
N THR A 65 -12.17 1.19 -2.34
CA THR A 65 -12.99 1.64 -3.47
C THR A 65 -12.18 2.61 -4.31
N CYS A 66 -11.75 2.18 -5.49
CA CYS A 66 -10.95 3.01 -6.41
C CYS A 66 -11.78 4.07 -7.12
N SER A 67 -13.08 3.81 -7.27
CA SER A 67 -14.03 4.73 -7.89
C SER A 67 -14.52 5.84 -6.95
N ASP A 68 -13.92 5.98 -5.76
CA ASP A 68 -14.36 6.98 -4.79
C ASP A 68 -14.02 8.41 -5.26
N PRO A 69 -15.01 9.33 -5.36
CA PRO A 69 -14.78 10.72 -5.70
C PRO A 69 -13.77 11.44 -4.80
N TYR A 70 -13.50 10.93 -3.59
CA TYR A 70 -12.47 11.47 -2.71
C TYR A 70 -11.09 11.51 -3.37
N PHE A 71 -10.77 10.53 -4.20
CA PHE A 71 -9.48 10.46 -4.90
C PHE A 71 -9.50 11.13 -6.27
N LEU A 72 -10.58 11.81 -6.63
CA LEU A 72 -10.74 12.48 -7.90
C LEU A 72 -10.51 14.00 -7.77
N PRO A 73 -10.12 14.67 -8.87
CA PRO A 73 -10.05 16.13 -8.93
C PRO A 73 -11.41 16.80 -8.64
N PRO A 74 -11.42 18.08 -8.24
CA PRO A 74 -10.27 18.96 -8.10
C PRO A 74 -9.57 18.76 -6.75
N GLY A 75 -8.24 18.64 -6.79
CA GLY A 75 -7.42 18.96 -5.63
C GLY A 75 -7.11 20.46 -5.54
N ARG A 76 -6.00 20.80 -4.87
CA ARG A 76 -5.46 22.16 -4.76
C ARG A 76 -4.15 22.27 -5.54
N ASP A 77 -3.81 23.49 -5.92
CA ASP A 77 -2.52 23.78 -6.54
C ASP A 77 -1.43 23.71 -5.47
N PRO A 78 -0.41 22.85 -5.63
CA PRO A 78 0.69 22.81 -4.68
C PRO A 78 1.51 24.11 -4.75
N PRO A 79 2.14 24.54 -3.65
CA PRO A 79 3.27 25.43 -3.74
C PRO A 79 4.40 24.69 -4.48
N LEU A 80 4.78 25.17 -5.66
CA LEU A 80 5.90 24.60 -6.41
C LEU A 80 7.22 24.86 -5.68
N ASN A 81 8.09 23.86 -5.58
CA ASN A 81 9.47 24.14 -5.19
C ASN A 81 10.15 24.92 -6.32
N LYS A 82 11.14 25.75 -5.96
CA LYS A 82 11.84 26.67 -6.88
C LYS A 82 12.60 25.97 -8.03
N VAL A 83 12.62 24.64 -8.05
CA VAL A 83 13.40 23.83 -9.00
C VAL A 83 12.67 23.69 -10.33
N VAL A 84 11.34 23.72 -10.29
CA VAL A 84 10.49 23.65 -11.48
C VAL A 84 9.77 24.98 -11.66
N ASN A 85 10.10 25.66 -12.76
CA ASN A 85 9.76 27.07 -12.95
C ASN A 85 8.34 27.27 -13.50
N SER A 86 7.58 26.20 -13.79
CA SER A 86 6.21 26.30 -14.28
C SER A 86 5.40 25.01 -14.07
N LEU A 87 4.09 25.16 -13.84
CA LEU A 87 3.13 24.05 -13.83
C LEU A 87 3.15 23.26 -15.16
N GLN A 88 3.39 23.94 -16.28
CA GLN A 88 3.48 23.33 -17.59
C GLN A 88 4.62 22.30 -17.67
N ALA A 89 5.77 22.57 -17.04
CA ALA A 89 6.88 21.64 -17.03
C ALA A 89 6.56 20.38 -16.20
N ILE A 90 5.88 20.54 -15.06
CA ILE A 90 5.43 19.41 -14.24
C ILE A 90 4.41 18.58 -15.00
N GLN A 91 3.45 19.21 -15.66
CA GLN A 91 2.43 18.50 -16.42
C GLN A 91 3.03 17.72 -17.60
N ALA A 92 3.94 18.34 -18.36
CA ALA A 92 4.67 17.64 -19.41
C ALA A 92 5.49 16.44 -18.86
N PHE A 93 5.99 16.53 -17.63
CA PHE A 93 6.69 15.43 -16.97
C PHE A 93 5.72 14.33 -16.50
N CYS A 94 4.51 14.68 -16.01
CA CYS A 94 3.44 13.73 -15.69
C CYS A 94 2.93 13.00 -16.94
N ASP A 95 2.95 13.66 -18.10
CA ASP A 95 2.48 13.13 -19.38
C ASP A 95 3.55 12.28 -20.12
N GLU A 96 4.78 12.21 -19.58
CA GLU A 96 5.86 11.39 -20.15
C GLU A 96 5.50 9.90 -20.11
N ARG A 97 5.76 9.19 -21.22
CA ARG A 97 5.43 7.76 -21.39
C ARG A 97 6.56 6.95 -22.04
N ASP A 98 7.71 7.56 -22.33
CA ASP A 98 8.88 6.88 -22.86
C ASP A 98 9.46 5.89 -21.81
N PRO A 99 9.38 4.57 -22.05
CA PRO A 99 9.88 3.58 -21.10
C PRO A 99 11.40 3.66 -20.91
N ALA A 100 12.15 4.24 -21.85
CA ALA A 100 13.59 4.45 -21.69
C ALA A 100 13.93 5.50 -20.62
N LYS A 101 12.95 6.29 -20.18
CA LYS A 101 13.09 7.30 -19.12
C LYS A 101 12.53 6.83 -17.77
N ALA A 102 12.05 5.59 -17.69
CA ALA A 102 11.56 5.01 -16.45
C ALA A 102 12.71 4.90 -15.43
N GLU A 103 12.43 5.29 -14.19
CA GLU A 103 13.34 5.09 -13.06
C GLU A 103 12.62 4.34 -11.95
N PHE A 104 13.33 3.42 -11.30
CA PHE A 104 12.76 2.48 -10.33
C PHE A 104 12.80 2.98 -8.89
N CYS A 105 13.45 4.12 -8.64
CA CYS A 105 13.62 4.68 -7.31
C CYS A 105 13.61 6.22 -7.39
N GLY A 106 12.97 6.86 -6.42
CA GLY A 106 12.87 8.31 -6.33
C GLY A 106 12.90 8.73 -4.88
N VAL A 107 13.63 9.80 -4.59
CA VAL A 107 13.72 10.37 -3.24
C VAL A 107 12.37 10.99 -2.89
N PHE A 108 11.89 10.77 -1.68
CA PHE A 108 10.69 11.44 -1.17
C PHE A 108 11.02 12.82 -0.60
N LYS A 109 10.03 13.72 -0.58
CA LYS A 109 10.18 15.07 -0.01
C LYS A 109 10.69 15.06 1.44
N HIS A 110 10.27 14.08 2.24
CA HIS A 110 10.70 13.95 3.63
C HIS A 110 12.12 13.39 3.79
N GLU A 111 12.71 12.90 2.71
CA GLU A 111 14.08 12.39 2.68
C GLU A 111 15.10 13.45 2.23
N LEU A 112 14.64 14.66 1.89
CA LEU A 112 15.50 15.79 1.55
C LEU A 112 15.58 16.82 2.69
N PRO A 113 16.56 17.74 2.63
CA PRO A 113 16.62 18.87 3.54
C PRO A 113 15.31 19.69 3.55
N PRO A 114 14.87 20.18 4.72
CA PRO A 114 15.57 20.16 6.01
C PRO A 114 15.36 18.89 6.85
N ASN A 115 14.56 17.92 6.38
CA ASN A 115 14.17 16.75 7.19
C ASN A 115 15.33 15.76 7.38
N LEU A 116 16.02 15.43 6.29
CA LEU A 116 17.29 14.70 6.33
C LEU A 116 18.37 15.56 5.68
N THR A 117 19.56 15.56 6.28
CA THR A 117 20.76 16.08 5.61
C THR A 117 21.16 15.15 4.46
N LEU A 118 21.88 15.69 3.46
CA LEU A 118 22.37 14.87 2.34
C LEU A 118 23.20 13.68 2.83
N GLY A 119 24.07 13.87 3.83
CA GLY A 119 24.86 12.79 4.41
C GLY A 119 24.02 11.69 5.08
N GLN A 120 22.90 12.06 5.73
CA GLN A 120 21.96 11.08 6.28
C GLN A 120 21.25 10.30 5.18
N LEU A 121 20.79 10.98 4.12
CA LEU A 121 20.18 10.31 2.97
C LEU A 121 21.16 9.34 2.30
N GLN A 122 22.41 9.78 2.09
CA GLN A 122 23.46 8.94 1.52
C GLN A 122 23.70 7.70 2.37
N ALA A 123 23.82 7.86 3.70
CA ALA A 123 23.98 6.73 4.61
C ALA A 123 22.75 5.80 4.60
N TYR A 124 21.55 6.36 4.61
CA TYR A 124 20.28 5.62 4.63
C TYR A 124 20.11 4.77 3.37
N TRP A 125 20.47 5.30 2.19
CA TRP A 125 20.34 4.60 0.90
C TRP A 125 21.60 3.84 0.47
N GLY A 126 22.68 3.90 1.26
CA GLY A 126 23.97 3.32 0.88
C GLY A 126 24.59 3.97 -0.36
N LEU A 127 24.38 5.27 -0.56
CA LEU A 127 24.89 6.02 -1.71
C LEU A 127 26.32 6.53 -1.45
N PRO A 128 27.12 6.76 -2.51
CA PRO A 128 28.42 7.41 -2.40
C PRO A 128 28.35 8.78 -1.70
N SER A 129 29.40 9.17 -0.98
CA SER A 129 29.47 10.44 -0.24
C SER A 129 29.44 11.68 -1.13
N ASP A 130 29.76 11.53 -2.41
CA ASP A 130 29.74 12.57 -3.43
C ASP A 130 28.46 12.55 -4.27
N TRP A 131 27.52 11.67 -3.96
CA TRP A 131 26.23 11.63 -4.64
C TRP A 131 25.37 12.84 -4.25
N GLU A 132 24.80 13.52 -5.25
CA GLU A 132 23.79 14.56 -5.06
C GLU A 132 22.51 14.19 -5.80
N PRO A 133 21.32 14.53 -5.26
CA PRO A 133 20.06 14.29 -5.96
C PRO A 133 20.05 15.03 -7.30
N PRO A 134 19.97 14.31 -8.44
CA PRO A 134 19.94 14.96 -9.74
C PRO A 134 18.69 15.85 -9.85
N LYS A 135 18.72 16.83 -10.76
CA LYS A 135 17.57 17.70 -11.02
C LYS A 135 16.30 16.91 -11.37
N THR A 136 16.45 15.74 -11.99
CA THR A 136 15.36 14.79 -12.28
C THR A 136 14.72 14.22 -11.01
N ALA A 137 15.49 13.93 -9.96
CA ALA A 137 14.94 13.50 -8.67
C ALA A 137 14.12 14.62 -8.01
N GLN A 138 14.60 15.86 -8.07
CA GLN A 138 13.86 17.02 -7.57
C GLN A 138 12.57 17.27 -8.36
N MET A 139 12.61 17.13 -9.70
CA MET A 139 11.43 17.19 -10.57
C MET A 139 10.39 16.13 -10.18
N ARG A 140 10.81 14.90 -9.84
CA ARG A 140 9.89 13.85 -9.37
C ARG A 140 9.23 14.17 -8.05
N ILE A 141 9.93 14.80 -7.12
CA ILE A 141 9.33 15.24 -5.87
C ILE A 141 8.25 16.28 -6.12
N ASP A 142 8.52 17.22 -7.03
CA ASP A 142 7.54 18.24 -7.42
C ASP A 142 6.36 17.63 -8.18
N MET A 143 6.61 16.66 -9.05
CA MET A 143 5.59 15.85 -9.73
C MET A 143 4.71 15.11 -8.73
N MET A 144 5.29 14.32 -7.82
CA MET A 144 4.55 13.59 -6.79
C MET A 144 3.74 14.53 -5.88
N THR A 145 4.33 15.67 -5.50
CA THR A 145 3.61 16.70 -4.72
C THR A 145 2.44 17.24 -5.52
N TYR A 146 2.63 17.53 -6.82
CA TYR A 146 1.58 17.99 -7.70
C TYR A 146 0.47 16.98 -7.89
N GLU A 147 0.80 15.72 -8.16
CA GLU A 147 -0.17 14.63 -8.33
C GLU A 147 -0.99 14.41 -7.07
N TYR A 148 -0.34 14.41 -5.91
CA TYR A 148 -1.00 14.25 -4.63
C TYR A 148 -1.95 15.42 -4.33
N GLU A 149 -1.43 16.65 -4.43
CA GLU A 149 -2.20 17.85 -4.08
C GLU A 149 -3.37 18.08 -5.04
N ARG A 150 -3.22 17.70 -6.32
CA ARG A 150 -4.28 17.77 -7.34
C ARG A 150 -5.22 16.56 -7.37
N ARG A 151 -5.00 15.54 -6.52
CA ARG A 151 -5.75 14.27 -6.51
C ARG A 151 -5.73 13.56 -7.87
N LEU A 152 -4.55 13.45 -8.46
CA LEU A 152 -4.34 12.82 -9.77
C LEU A 152 -3.88 11.37 -9.67
N MET A 153 -3.55 10.87 -8.49
CA MET A 153 -3.01 9.51 -8.33
C MET A 153 -3.95 8.43 -8.91
N SER A 154 -5.25 8.50 -8.64
CA SER A 154 -6.22 7.56 -9.22
C SER A 154 -6.41 7.78 -10.73
N VAL A 155 -6.34 9.03 -11.20
CA VAL A 155 -6.43 9.38 -12.63
C VAL A 155 -5.27 8.76 -13.41
N ILE A 156 -4.05 8.91 -12.89
CA ILE A 156 -2.81 8.42 -13.50
C ILE A 156 -2.72 6.90 -13.37
N GLY A 157 -2.90 6.34 -12.17
CA GLY A 157 -2.85 4.90 -11.92
C GLY A 157 -3.96 4.13 -12.65
N GLY A 158 -5.14 4.73 -12.74
CA GLY A 158 -6.27 4.21 -13.53
C GLY A 158 -6.17 4.48 -15.02
N ARG A 159 -5.09 5.11 -15.49
CA ARG A 159 -4.82 5.43 -16.90
C ARG A 159 -6.01 6.08 -17.61
N ARG A 160 -6.59 7.12 -17.00
CA ARG A 160 -7.76 7.82 -17.54
C ARG A 160 -7.59 8.18 -19.02
N GLU A 161 -6.39 8.52 -19.47
CA GLU A 161 -6.08 8.89 -20.85
C GLU A 161 -6.37 7.80 -21.88
N THR A 162 -6.51 6.53 -21.47
CA THR A 162 -6.80 5.41 -22.38
C THR A 162 -8.29 5.22 -22.66
N PHE A 163 -9.16 6.05 -22.07
CA PHE A 163 -10.62 5.95 -22.18
C PHE A 163 -11.22 7.15 -22.89
N ASN A 164 -12.33 6.94 -23.61
CA ASN A 164 -12.95 8.00 -24.40
C ASN A 164 -13.78 8.97 -23.55
N SER A 165 -14.22 8.55 -22.36
CA SER A 165 -15.00 9.39 -21.44
C SER A 165 -14.72 9.05 -19.97
N ASP A 166 -15.13 9.95 -19.07
CA ASP A 166 -15.01 9.74 -17.62
C ASP A 166 -15.90 8.58 -17.19
N GLU A 167 -17.07 8.42 -17.80
CA GLU A 167 -18.01 7.33 -17.49
C GLU A 167 -17.40 5.97 -17.85
N GLU A 168 -16.78 5.85 -19.03
CA GLU A 168 -16.11 4.62 -19.47
C GLU A 168 -14.97 4.25 -18.52
N TRP A 169 -14.17 5.25 -18.14
CA TRP A 169 -13.09 5.07 -17.18
C TRP A 169 -13.60 4.65 -15.80
N MET A 170 -14.61 5.34 -15.26
CA MET A 170 -15.18 5.01 -13.95
C MET A 170 -15.80 3.61 -13.93
N GLU A 171 -16.45 3.17 -15.01
CA GLU A 171 -16.93 1.79 -15.16
C GLU A 171 -15.77 0.79 -15.10
N SER A 172 -14.64 1.09 -15.73
CA SER A 172 -13.44 0.25 -15.73
C SER A 172 -12.82 0.08 -14.35
N LEU A 173 -13.04 1.03 -13.42
CA LEU A 173 -12.55 0.96 -12.05
C LEU A 173 -13.41 0.08 -11.16
N LYS A 174 -14.70 -0.11 -11.47
CA LYS A 174 -15.62 -0.84 -10.57
C LYS A 174 -15.21 -2.29 -10.28
N PRO A 175 -14.58 -3.06 -11.20
CA PRO A 175 -14.02 -4.38 -10.86
C PRO A 175 -12.91 -4.32 -9.79
N LEU A 176 -12.32 -3.15 -9.54
CA LEU A 176 -11.33 -2.90 -8.50
C LEU A 176 -11.97 -2.46 -7.17
N ASP A 177 -13.29 -2.27 -7.11
CA ASP A 177 -13.94 -1.93 -5.84
C ASP A 177 -14.11 -3.18 -4.98
N VAL A 178 -13.25 -3.32 -3.96
CA VAL A 178 -13.19 -4.50 -3.09
C VAL A 178 -14.53 -4.72 -2.39
N VAL A 179 -15.17 -3.66 -1.90
CA VAL A 179 -16.50 -3.71 -1.26
C VAL A 179 -17.53 -4.37 -2.19
N ARG A 180 -17.54 -3.97 -3.47
CA ARG A 180 -18.42 -4.54 -4.48
C ARG A 180 -18.09 -6.02 -4.70
N GLN A 181 -16.81 -6.35 -4.85
CA GLN A 181 -16.36 -7.72 -5.07
C GLN A 181 -16.71 -8.66 -3.90
N VAL A 182 -16.66 -8.18 -2.66
CA VAL A 182 -17.09 -8.94 -1.46
C VAL A 182 -18.55 -9.34 -1.58
N HIS A 183 -19.45 -8.40 -1.89
CA HIS A 183 -20.87 -8.69 -2.06
C HIS A 183 -21.17 -9.62 -3.25
N GLU A 184 -20.49 -9.43 -4.38
CA GLU A 184 -20.71 -10.23 -5.58
C GLU A 184 -20.22 -11.68 -5.41
N ARG A 185 -19.05 -11.85 -4.79
CA ARG A 185 -18.39 -13.17 -4.66
C ARG A 185 -18.78 -13.89 -3.39
N LYS A 186 -19.19 -13.17 -2.35
CA LYS A 186 -19.50 -13.70 -1.00
C LYS A 186 -18.36 -14.55 -0.44
N ARG A 187 -17.13 -14.18 -0.80
CA ARG A 187 -15.91 -14.88 -0.45
C ARG A 187 -14.78 -13.87 -0.35
N PHE A 188 -14.09 -13.89 0.79
CA PHE A 188 -12.92 -13.09 1.08
C PHE A 188 -12.14 -13.82 2.18
N PRO A 189 -10.80 -13.76 2.21
CA PRO A 189 -10.05 -14.33 3.32
C PRO A 189 -10.41 -13.63 4.64
N PRO A 190 -10.18 -14.28 5.80
CA PRO A 190 -10.23 -13.63 7.09
C PRO A 190 -9.40 -12.33 7.08
N ALA A 191 -10.03 -11.21 7.44
CA ALA A 191 -9.43 -9.89 7.26
C ALA A 191 -9.11 -9.21 8.59
N PHE A 192 -7.86 -8.79 8.76
CA PHE A 192 -7.48 -7.83 9.80
C PHE A 192 -7.24 -6.46 9.16
N MET A 193 -7.89 -5.43 9.68
CA MET A 193 -7.77 -4.06 9.18
C MET A 193 -7.42 -3.12 10.33
N VAL A 194 -6.48 -2.21 10.13
CA VAL A 194 -6.15 -1.15 11.10
C VAL A 194 -6.09 0.20 10.40
N HIS A 195 -6.63 1.26 11.01
CA HIS A 195 -6.73 2.58 10.39
C HIS A 195 -6.65 3.71 11.42
N GLY A 196 -5.90 4.78 11.13
CA GLY A 196 -5.87 5.98 11.95
C GLY A 196 -7.12 6.85 11.76
N GLU A 197 -7.81 7.25 12.83
CA GLU A 197 -9.11 7.92 12.71
C GLU A 197 -9.07 9.32 12.08
N LYS A 198 -7.90 9.95 12.06
CA LYS A 198 -7.68 11.27 11.42
C LYS A 198 -7.01 11.15 10.06
N ASP A 199 -6.93 9.95 9.49
CA ASP A 199 -6.41 9.74 8.15
C ASP A 199 -7.23 10.52 7.10
N TRP A 200 -6.56 11.47 6.47
CA TRP A 200 -7.08 12.30 5.38
C TRP A 200 -6.41 11.96 4.05
N THR A 201 -5.46 11.03 4.02
CA THR A 201 -4.92 10.49 2.76
C THR A 201 -5.89 9.45 2.22
N VAL A 202 -6.25 8.48 3.05
CA VAL A 202 -7.29 7.50 2.79
C VAL A 202 -8.34 7.65 3.89
N PRO A 203 -9.55 8.12 3.58
CA PRO A 203 -10.56 8.29 4.61
C PRO A 203 -10.90 6.98 5.32
N THR A 204 -11.01 7.04 6.65
CA THR A 204 -11.32 5.87 7.49
C THR A 204 -12.61 5.13 7.13
N TYR A 205 -13.53 5.79 6.41
CA TYR A 205 -14.74 5.12 5.94
C TYR A 205 -14.44 3.99 4.95
N HIS A 206 -13.28 3.96 4.26
CA HIS A 206 -12.91 2.83 3.41
C HIS A 206 -12.80 1.52 4.21
N THR A 207 -12.11 1.55 5.35
CA THR A 207 -12.04 0.39 6.24
C THR A 207 -13.39 0.07 6.85
N ARG A 208 -14.18 1.08 7.26
CA ARG A 208 -15.55 0.85 7.79
C ARG A 208 -16.48 0.22 6.76
N ASN A 209 -16.41 0.64 5.50
CA ASN A 209 -17.22 0.10 4.42
C ASN A 209 -16.84 -1.36 4.10
N LEU A 210 -15.53 -1.66 4.06
CA LEU A 210 -15.07 -3.03 3.87
C LEU A 210 -15.46 -3.93 5.05
N GLU A 211 -15.28 -3.47 6.29
CA GLU A 211 -15.75 -4.19 7.48
C GLU A 211 -17.26 -4.46 7.41
N ALA A 212 -18.07 -3.45 7.09
CA ALA A 212 -19.51 -3.60 6.97
C ALA A 212 -19.90 -4.62 5.89
N ALA A 213 -19.24 -4.61 4.73
CA ALA A 213 -19.48 -5.57 3.65
C ALA A 213 -19.12 -7.00 4.06
N LEU A 214 -17.96 -7.19 4.69
CA LEU A 214 -17.53 -8.51 5.18
C LEU A 214 -18.52 -9.05 6.23
N ARG A 215 -18.92 -8.22 7.20
CA ARG A 215 -19.91 -8.60 8.22
C ARG A 215 -21.27 -8.94 7.62
N ALA A 216 -21.73 -8.17 6.63
CA ALA A 216 -23.00 -8.41 5.95
C ALA A 216 -23.05 -9.77 5.24
N GLU A 217 -21.92 -10.22 4.69
CA GLU A 217 -21.79 -11.53 4.04
C GLU A 217 -21.36 -12.64 5.00
N GLY A 218 -21.25 -12.37 6.31
CA GLY A 218 -20.85 -13.36 7.33
C GLY A 218 -19.38 -13.78 7.24
N LEU A 219 -18.52 -12.96 6.64
CA LEU A 219 -17.10 -13.23 6.45
C LEU A 219 -16.28 -12.77 7.68
N PRO A 220 -15.29 -13.56 8.14
CA PRO A 220 -14.50 -13.21 9.32
C PRO A 220 -13.70 -11.93 9.11
N CYS A 221 -13.85 -10.97 10.02
CA CYS A 221 -13.04 -9.77 10.00
C CYS A 221 -12.86 -9.16 11.39
N ARG A 222 -11.77 -8.42 11.55
CA ARG A 222 -11.47 -7.56 12.69
C ARG A 222 -10.95 -6.22 12.19
N ALA A 223 -11.54 -5.14 12.66
CA ALA A 223 -11.07 -3.79 12.39
C ALA A 223 -10.58 -3.11 13.68
N MET A 224 -9.51 -2.35 13.58
CA MET A 224 -8.97 -1.50 14.63
C MET A 224 -8.91 -0.05 14.15
N TYR A 225 -9.44 0.85 14.96
CA TYR A 225 -9.46 2.28 14.69
C TYR A 225 -8.62 2.98 15.75
N LEU A 226 -7.57 3.69 15.32
CA LEU A 226 -6.62 4.33 16.23
C LEU A 226 -6.98 5.81 16.43
N PRO A 227 -7.52 6.20 17.60
CA PRO A 227 -7.99 7.56 17.80
C PRO A 227 -6.85 8.58 17.69
N GLY A 228 -7.05 9.59 16.85
CA GLY A 228 -6.07 10.67 16.69
C GLY A 228 -4.94 10.39 15.71
N GLU A 229 -4.74 9.14 15.28
CA GLU A 229 -3.69 8.76 14.35
C GLU A 229 -4.00 9.16 12.90
N LEU A 230 -2.95 9.42 12.13
CA LEU A 230 -3.00 9.81 10.72
C LEU A 230 -2.64 8.63 9.80
N HIS A 231 -2.59 8.88 8.49
CA HIS A 231 -1.92 7.99 7.55
C HIS A 231 -0.48 7.73 7.98
N ASN A 232 0.07 6.55 7.67
CA ASN A 232 1.45 6.17 8.02
C ASN A 232 1.75 6.19 9.53
N PHE A 233 0.75 5.95 10.39
CA PHE A 233 0.94 5.92 11.85
C PHE A 233 1.92 4.83 12.29
N ASP A 234 2.14 3.81 11.47
CA ASP A 234 3.00 2.65 11.74
C ASP A 234 4.49 2.95 11.57
N LEU A 235 4.86 4.02 10.86
CA LEU A 235 6.28 4.39 10.65
C LEU A 235 7.02 4.75 11.95
N LYS A 236 6.30 5.05 13.04
CA LYS A 236 6.88 5.27 14.38
C LYS A 236 7.09 3.98 15.18
N ILE A 237 6.59 2.84 14.70
CA ILE A 237 6.69 1.54 15.36
C ILE A 237 7.90 0.81 14.77
N ALA A 238 9.07 0.98 15.38
CA ALA A 238 10.32 0.41 14.90
C ALA A 238 10.54 -1.03 15.39
N GLY A 239 9.96 -1.43 16.52
CA GLY A 239 10.07 -2.79 17.02
C GLY A 239 9.30 -3.10 18.31
N PRO A 240 9.48 -4.31 18.88
CA PRO A 240 8.74 -4.79 20.05
C PRO A 240 8.88 -3.97 21.32
N GLN A 241 9.91 -3.12 21.40
CA GLN A 241 10.13 -2.19 22.50
C GLN A 241 9.19 -0.97 22.47
N ASP A 242 8.59 -0.66 21.32
CA ASP A 242 7.72 0.49 21.19
C ASP A 242 6.36 0.20 21.84
N PRO A 243 5.81 1.10 22.68
CA PRO A 243 4.55 0.86 23.38
C PRO A 243 3.38 0.51 22.45
N GLU A 244 3.42 1.03 21.22
CA GLU A 244 2.38 0.81 20.23
C GLU A 244 2.43 -0.58 19.59
N TRP A 245 3.56 -1.30 19.68
CA TRP A 245 3.71 -2.67 19.18
C TRP A 245 2.65 -3.60 19.76
N ASP A 246 2.39 -3.48 21.07
CA ASP A 246 1.41 -4.31 21.76
C ASP A 246 -0.03 -3.94 21.43
N THR A 247 -0.23 -2.69 21.05
CA THR A 247 -1.56 -2.19 20.70
C THR A 247 -1.92 -2.42 19.24
N VAL A 248 -0.95 -2.46 18.33
CA VAL A 248 -1.18 -2.52 16.88
C VAL A 248 -0.68 -3.83 16.29
N ILE A 249 0.61 -4.13 16.46
CA ILE A 249 1.29 -5.21 15.76
C ILE A 249 0.94 -6.57 16.38
N THR A 250 0.97 -6.67 17.71
CA THR A 250 0.66 -7.94 18.39
C THR A 250 -0.76 -8.44 18.10
N PRO A 251 -1.82 -7.63 18.15
CA PRO A 251 -3.17 -8.07 17.80
C PRO A 251 -3.33 -8.50 16.34
N LEU A 252 -2.58 -7.89 15.42
CA LEU A 252 -2.54 -8.24 14.01
C LEU A 252 -1.87 -9.61 13.83
N LEU A 253 -0.69 -9.81 14.43
CA LEU A 253 0.03 -11.08 14.39
C LEU A 253 -0.78 -12.19 15.05
N ASP A 254 -1.40 -11.94 16.21
CA ASP A 254 -2.27 -12.91 16.88
C ASP A 254 -3.47 -13.31 16.02
N PHE A 255 -4.04 -12.38 15.26
CA PHE A 255 -5.11 -12.70 14.30
C PHE A 255 -4.58 -13.60 13.18
N VAL A 256 -3.47 -13.24 12.54
CA VAL A 256 -2.87 -14.02 11.47
C VAL A 256 -2.51 -15.43 11.95
N ASP A 257 -1.83 -15.53 13.09
CA ASP A 257 -1.44 -16.78 13.72
C ASP A 257 -2.65 -17.71 13.95
N SER A 258 -3.80 -17.17 14.37
CA SER A 258 -5.01 -17.97 14.61
C SER A 258 -5.56 -18.64 13.34
N TYR A 259 -5.30 -18.08 12.16
CA TYR A 259 -5.71 -18.68 10.88
C TYR A 259 -4.61 -19.52 10.25
N VAL A 260 -3.34 -19.17 10.47
CA VAL A 260 -2.18 -19.88 9.93
C VAL A 260 -1.89 -21.16 10.71
N TYR A 261 -1.92 -21.11 12.04
CA TYR A 261 -1.54 -22.22 12.92
C TYR A 261 -2.72 -22.80 13.73
N GLY A 262 -3.87 -22.15 13.71
CA GLY A 262 -5.05 -22.53 14.50
C GLY A 262 -4.96 -22.12 15.98
N ASP A 263 -6.03 -22.38 16.73
CA ASP A 263 -6.18 -21.96 18.15
C ASP A 263 -5.24 -22.70 19.14
N ALA A 264 -4.51 -23.73 18.68
CA ALA A 264 -3.75 -24.66 19.51
C ALA A 264 -2.23 -24.41 19.55
N ALA A 265 -1.72 -23.42 18.82
CA ALA A 265 -0.28 -23.12 18.84
C ALA A 265 0.09 -22.46 20.18
N GLU A 266 0.98 -23.11 20.95
CA GLU A 266 1.71 -22.45 22.03
C GLU A 266 2.36 -21.20 21.44
N ARG A 267 1.86 -20.02 21.82
CA ARG A 267 2.32 -18.75 21.28
C ARG A 267 3.81 -18.66 21.50
N SER A 268 4.57 -18.58 20.41
CA SER A 268 6.00 -18.37 20.49
C SER A 268 6.23 -17.02 21.22
N PRO A 269 7.24 -16.92 22.13
CA PRO A 269 7.56 -15.67 22.79
C PRO A 269 7.68 -14.51 21.78
N LYS A 270 7.38 -13.27 22.20
CA LYS A 270 7.51 -12.07 21.36
C LYS A 270 8.82 -12.02 20.55
N GLU A 271 9.90 -12.52 21.12
CA GLU A 271 11.26 -12.54 20.56
C GLU A 271 11.45 -13.53 19.41
N SER A 272 10.60 -14.57 19.30
CA SER A 272 10.67 -15.58 18.23
C SER A 272 9.73 -15.30 17.05
N ARG A 273 9.05 -14.15 17.04
CA ARG A 273 8.18 -13.70 15.95
C ARG A 273 8.89 -12.77 14.95
N LEU A 274 10.19 -12.53 15.15
CA LEU A 274 11.08 -11.72 14.30
C LEU A 274 12.18 -12.60 13.72
#